data_AF-A0A7Y2XXV8-F1
#
_entry.id   AF-A0A7Y2XXV8-F1
#
_cell.length_a   1.000
_cell.length_b   1.000
_cell.length_c   1.000
_cell.angle_alpha   90.00
_cell.angle_beta   90.00
_cell.angle_gamma   90.00
#
_symmetry.space_group_name_H-M   'P 1'
#
loop_
_entity.id
_entity.type
_entity.pdbx_description
1 polymer ?
#
loop_
_entity_poly.entity_id
_entity_poly.type
_entity_poly.pdbx_seq_one_letter_code
_entity_poly.pdbx_strand_id
1 'polypeptide(L)' 'VTDAAFKQPKMPRVSFAPSGTHELQANVVDAIEKNPDCKVLLLEQHGIICLCSNIRWAYDIADLTEELARIAYLKEALE' A
#
# COMPACT_ATOMS: atom_id res chain seq x y z
N VAL A 1 -0.66 -28.28 -4.26
CA VAL A 1 -1.09 -27.25 -3.28
C VAL A 1 -1.83 -26.21 -4.08
N THR A 2 -3.08 -25.94 -3.70
CA THR A 2 -4.08 -25.20 -4.48
C THR A 2 -3.61 -23.80 -4.89
N ASP A 3 -4.10 -23.35 -6.05
CA ASP A 3 -3.92 -22.08 -6.77
C ASP A 3 -4.35 -20.82 -5.98
N ALA A 4 -4.20 -20.86 -4.66
CA ALA A 4 -4.27 -19.72 -3.77
C ALA A 4 -2.91 -19.02 -3.76
N ALA A 5 -2.35 -18.75 -4.94
CA ALA A 5 -1.48 -17.60 -5.08
C ALA A 5 -2.35 -16.42 -4.64
N PHE A 6 -2.21 -16.02 -3.37
CA PHE A 6 -2.82 -14.83 -2.80
C PHE A 6 -2.60 -13.73 -3.83
N LYS A 7 -3.64 -13.38 -4.61
CA LYS A 7 -3.57 -12.28 -5.56
C LYS A 7 -3.55 -11.04 -4.69
N GLN A 8 -2.37 -10.70 -4.17
CA GLN A 8 -2.15 -9.47 -3.45
C GLN A 8 -2.64 -8.35 -4.37
N PRO A 9 -3.59 -7.52 -3.92
CA PRO A 9 -4.01 -6.38 -4.70
C PRO A 9 -2.79 -5.51 -4.99
N LYS A 10 -2.77 -4.85 -6.13
CA LYS A 10 -1.65 -3.98 -6.49
C LYS A 10 -1.43 -2.93 -5.40
N MET A 11 -0.20 -2.84 -4.91
CA MET A 11 0.25 -1.84 -3.93
C MET A 11 1.25 -0.90 -4.62
N PRO A 12 0.79 0.08 -5.42
CA PRO A 12 1.68 1.00 -6.11
C PRO A 12 2.55 1.77 -5.13
N ARG A 13 3.83 1.94 -5.49
CA ARG A 13 4.77 2.82 -4.80
C ARG A 13 4.62 4.23 -5.34
N VAL A 14 4.44 5.19 -4.44
CA VAL A 14 4.38 6.62 -4.73
C VAL A 14 5.77 7.21 -4.48
N SER A 15 6.28 7.96 -5.44
CA SER A 15 7.57 8.64 -5.35
C SER A 15 7.63 9.59 -4.16
N PHE A 16 8.81 9.71 -3.57
CA PHE A 16 9.04 10.59 -2.43
C PHE A 16 8.72 12.07 -2.76
N ALA A 17 8.01 12.72 -1.86
CA ALA A 17 7.90 14.18 -1.74
C ALA A 17 7.71 14.52 -0.25
N PRO A 18 8.13 15.71 0.23
CA PRO A 18 8.01 16.05 1.64
C PRO A 18 6.57 16.01 2.15
N SER A 19 6.37 15.55 3.39
CA SER A 19 5.06 15.50 4.05
C SER A 19 4.33 16.84 4.03
N GLY A 20 3.03 16.81 3.75
CA GLY A 20 2.17 18.00 3.77
C GLY A 20 2.32 18.92 2.55
N THR A 21 3.03 18.50 1.51
CA THR A 21 3.19 19.29 0.26
C THR A 21 2.11 18.97 -0.77
N HIS A 22 1.83 19.94 -1.65
CA HIS A 22 0.99 19.72 -2.83
C HIS A 22 1.61 18.74 -3.84
N GLU A 23 2.92 18.61 -3.85
CA GLU A 23 3.64 17.65 -4.67
C GLU A 23 3.30 16.20 -4.25
N LEU A 24 3.35 15.91 -2.94
CA LEU A 24 2.96 14.60 -2.43
C LEU A 24 1.48 14.30 -2.76
N GLN A 25 0.60 15.29 -2.61
CA GLN A 25 -0.80 15.16 -3.01
C GLN A 25 -0.94 14.78 -4.49
N ALA A 26 -0.24 15.49 -5.40
CA ALA A 26 -0.30 15.23 -6.83
C ALA A 26 0.22 13.82 -7.18
N ASN A 27 1.32 13.39 -6.55
CA ASN A 27 1.88 12.06 -6.73
C ASN A 27 0.91 10.95 -6.28
N VAL A 28 0.20 11.17 -5.16
CA VAL A 28 -0.82 10.23 -4.67
C VAL A 28 -2.00 10.15 -5.64
N VAL A 29 -2.51 11.29 -6.14
CA VAL A 29 -3.62 11.32 -7.10
C VAL A 29 -3.25 10.58 -8.38
N ASP A 30 -2.08 10.87 -8.97
CA ASP A 30 -1.60 10.20 -10.19
C ASP A 30 -1.47 8.67 -9.99
N ALA A 31 -0.99 8.23 -8.82
CA ALA A 31 -0.88 6.81 -8.50
C ALA A 31 -2.25 6.12 -8.39
N ILE A 32 -3.26 6.80 -7.84
CA ILE A 32 -4.63 6.29 -7.75
C ILE A 32 -5.28 6.23 -9.14
N GLU A 33 -5.14 7.28 -9.95
CA GLU A 33 -5.71 7.33 -11.30
C GLU A 33 -5.14 6.24 -12.21
N LYS A 34 -3.83 5.96 -12.09
CA LYS A 34 -3.17 4.85 -12.81
C LYS A 34 -3.52 3.46 -12.26
N ASN A 35 -4.03 3.37 -11.03
CA ASN A 35 -4.35 2.12 -10.35
C ASN A 35 -5.72 2.21 -9.64
N PRO A 36 -6.83 2.30 -10.37
CA PRO A 36 -8.16 2.56 -9.78
C PRO A 36 -8.63 1.47 -8.81
N ASP A 37 -8.12 0.24 -8.96
CA ASP A 37 -8.44 -0.88 -8.08
C ASP A 37 -7.53 -0.98 -6.86
N CYS A 38 -6.53 -0.08 -6.72
CA CYS A 38 -5.62 -0.13 -5.57
C CYS A 38 -6.37 0.18 -4.27
N LYS A 39 -6.01 -0.56 -3.21
CA LYS A 39 -6.52 -0.34 -1.86
C LYS A 39 -5.46 0.24 -0.93
N VAL A 40 -4.20 0.13 -1.33
CA VAL A 40 -3.03 0.50 -0.53
C VAL A 40 -2.05 1.17 -1.47
N LEU A 41 -1.49 2.30 -1.03
CA LEU A 41 -0.33 2.93 -1.67
C LEU A 41 0.84 2.91 -0.70
N LEU A 42 2.02 2.57 -1.19
CA LEU A 42 3.27 2.63 -0.43
C LEU A 42 3.94 3.98 -0.70
N LEU A 43 3.98 4.86 0.30
CA LEU A 43 4.66 6.14 0.20
C LEU A 43 6.14 5.94 0.51
N GLU A 44 6.99 6.24 -0.47
CA GLU A 44 8.43 6.16 -0.28
C GLU A 44 8.90 7.03 0.90
N GLN A 45 9.67 6.40 1.80
CA GLN A 45 10.22 7.01 3.03
C GLN A 45 9.17 7.63 3.98
N HIS A 46 7.91 7.21 3.91
CA HIS A 46 6.85 7.72 4.78
C HIS A 46 6.06 6.61 5.46
N GLY A 47 5.32 5.80 4.69
CA GLY A 47 4.36 4.87 5.23
C GLY A 47 3.36 4.44 4.17
N ILE A 48 2.10 4.22 4.57
CA ILE A 48 1.05 3.73 3.67
C ILE A 48 -0.18 4.63 3.67
N ILE A 49 -0.93 4.62 2.57
CA ILE A 49 -2.28 5.17 2.47
C ILE A 49 -3.23 4.02 2.13
N CYS A 50 -4.33 3.88 2.88
CA CYS A 50 -5.36 2.89 2.63
C CYS A 50 -6.67 3.54 2.15
N LEU A 51 -7.24 3.02 1.07
CA LEU A 51 -8.46 3.51 0.42
C LEU A 51 -9.57 2.47 0.54
N CYS A 52 -10.63 2.81 1.27
CA CYS A 52 -11.76 1.91 1.52
C CYS A 52 -13.07 2.69 1.65
N SER A 53 -14.20 1.97 1.61
CA SER A 53 -15.54 2.54 1.72
C SER A 53 -15.87 3.16 3.09
N ASN A 54 -15.12 2.80 4.13
CA ASN A 54 -15.27 3.34 5.47
C ASN A 54 -13.98 3.16 6.28
N ILE A 55 -13.90 3.87 7.40
CA ILE A 55 -12.71 3.92 8.27
C ILE A 55 -12.35 2.57 8.89
N ARG A 56 -13.34 1.74 9.25
CA ARG A 56 -13.07 0.42 9.85
C ARG A 56 -12.37 -0.49 8.87
N TRP A 57 -12.89 -0.57 7.65
CA TRP A 57 -12.27 -1.35 6.58
C TRP A 57 -10.89 -0.79 6.18
N ALA A 58 -10.72 0.53 6.20
CA ALA A 58 -9.41 1.14 5.95
C ALA A 58 -8.39 0.73 7.01
N TYR A 59 -8.80 0.68 8.29
CA TYR A 59 -7.97 0.23 9.39
C TYR A 59 -7.60 -1.26 9.26
N ASP A 60 -8.58 -2.12 9.00
CA ASP A 60 -8.36 -3.56 8.85
C ASP A 60 -7.39 -3.86 7.68
N ILE A 61 -7.49 -3.10 6.58
CA ILE A 61 -6.56 -3.20 5.44
C ILE A 61 -5.17 -2.69 5.79
N ALA A 62 -5.05 -1.63 6.58
CA ALA A 62 -3.75 -1.13 7.03
C ALA A 62 -3.02 -2.15 7.91
N ASP A 63 -3.73 -2.75 8.87
CA ASP A 63 -3.18 -3.78 9.76
C ASP A 63 -2.74 -5.03 8.99
N LEU A 64 -3.60 -5.52 8.07
CA LEU A 64 -3.24 -6.64 7.19
C LEU A 64 -2.02 -6.32 6.32
N THR A 65 -1.92 -5.10 5.80
CA THR A 65 -0.80 -4.68 4.95
C THR A 65 0.51 -4.72 5.72
N GLU A 66 0.53 -4.22 6.95
CA GLU A 66 1.72 -4.23 7.80
C GLU A 66 2.15 -5.66 8.13
N GLU A 67 1.20 -6.53 8.48
CA GLU A 67 1.50 -7.93 8.76
C GLU A 67 2.05 -8.66 7.52
N LEU A 68 1.49 -8.39 6.34
CA LEU A 68 2.02 -8.90 5.07
C LEU A 68 3.44 -8.39 4.80
N ALA A 69 3.71 -7.11 5.04
CA ALA A 69 5.03 -6.51 4.87
C ALA A 69 6.06 -7.15 5.83
N ARG A 70 5.67 -7.35 7.09
CA ARG A 70 6.51 -8.03 8.10
C ARG A 70 6.85 -9.46 7.69
N ILE A 71 5.86 -10.24 7.27
CA ILE A 71 6.08 -11.62 6.80
C ILE A 71 6.98 -11.64 5.56
N ALA A 72 6.73 -10.76 4.59
CA ALA A 72 7.53 -10.67 3.37
C ALA A 72 8.99 -10.31 3.67
N TYR A 73 9.20 -9.32 4.54
CA TYR A 73 10.53 -8.91 4.99
C TYR A 73 11.26 -10.04 5.72
N LEU A 74 10.61 -10.70 6.68
CA LEU A 74 11.21 -11.82 7.41
C LEU A 74 11.54 -12.98 6.48
N LYS A 75 10.69 -13.26 5.49
CA LYS A 75 10.98 -14.28 4.48
C LYS A 75 12.23 -13.93 3.69
N GLU A 76 12.34 -12.71 3.17
CA GLU A 76 13.50 -12.24 2.41
C GLU A 76 14.78 -12.18 3.26
N ALA A 77 14.67 -11.87 4.56
CA ALA A 77 15.81 -11.78 5.46
C ALA A 77 16.33 -13.13 5.98
N LEU A 78 15.50 -14.19 5.93
CA LEU A 78 15.83 -15.53 6.41
C LEU A 78 16.25 -16.49 5.29
N GLU A 79 16.00 -16.13 4.03
CA GLU A 79 16.47 -16.81 2.81
C GLU A 79 17.79 -16.22 2.32
#